data_AF-A0A7J7RTH9-F1
#
_entry.id   AF-A0A7J7RTH9-F1
#
_cell.length_a   1.000
_cell.length_b   1.000
_cell.length_c   1.000
_cell.angle_alpha   90.00
_cell.angle_beta   90.00
_cell.angle_gamma   90.00
#
_symmetry.space_group_name_H-M   'P 1'
#
loop_
_entity.id
_entity.type
_entity.pdbx_description
1 polymer ?
#
loop_
_entity_poly.entity_id
_entity_poly.type
_entity_poly.pdbx_seq_one_letter_code
_entity_poly.pdbx_strand_id
1 'polypeptide(L)' 'MIDKIVQYSLIDGNCEHFVNDLRYGVPRSQQVEEVLVQGAKAAGAMLSAVVESIRPKAVTAGSD' A
#
# COMPACT_ATOMS: atom_id res chain seq x y z
N MET A 1 -4.63 12.10 26.38
CA MET A 1 -6.02 11.98 25.91
C MET A 1 -6.84 11.11 26.87
N ILE A 2 -6.84 11.43 28.17
CA ILE A 2 -7.73 10.75 29.11
C ILE A 2 -9.02 11.58 29.20
N ASP A 3 -10.17 10.91 29.18
CA ASP A 3 -11.50 11.51 29.20
C ASP A 3 -11.79 12.52 28.09
N LYS A 4 -11.21 12.28 26.91
CA LYS A 4 -11.48 13.05 25.69
C LYS A 4 -12.12 12.16 24.65
N ILE A 5 -13.22 12.63 24.07
CA ILE A 5 -13.74 12.07 22.82
C ILE A 5 -12.85 12.59 21.70
N VAL A 6 -12.26 11.68 20.94
CA VAL A 6 -11.41 11.98 19.79
C VAL A 6 -12.03 11.38 18.54
N GLN A 7 -11.82 12.05 17.40
CA GLN A 7 -12.26 11.54 16.11
C GLN A 7 -11.52 10.23 15.83
N TYR A 8 -12.27 9.14 15.65
CA TYR A 8 -11.69 7.86 15.27
C TYR A 8 -11.60 7.76 13.75
N SER A 9 -10.44 7.33 13.25
CA SER A 9 -10.21 7.01 11.85
C SER A 9 -9.49 5.67 11.77
N LEU A 10 -10.03 4.74 10.96
CA LEU A 10 -9.36 3.46 10.72
C LEU A 10 -7.97 3.63 10.09
N ILE A 11 -7.76 4.72 9.33
CA ILE A 11 -6.55 4.94 8.54
C ILE A 11 -5.50 5.77 9.29
N ASP A 12 -5.90 6.77 10.08
CA ASP A 12 -4.96 7.81 10.58
C ASP A 12 -5.18 8.18 12.06
N GLY A 13 -6.05 7.46 12.77
CA GLY A 13 -6.44 7.83 14.14
C GLY A 13 -7.13 6.70 14.86
N ASN A 14 -6.53 5.50 14.76
CA ASN A 14 -7.05 4.29 15.37
C ASN A 14 -6.34 3.97 16.69
N CYS A 15 -6.78 2.91 17.37
CA CYS A 15 -6.22 2.50 18.66
C CYS A 15 -4.73 2.18 18.56
N GLU A 16 -4.29 1.57 17.46
CA GLU A 16 -2.89 1.16 17.26
C GLU A 16 -1.97 2.37 17.07
N HIS A 17 -2.40 3.34 16.26
CA HIS A 17 -1.72 4.63 16.13
C HIS A 17 -1.55 5.29 17.49
N PHE A 18 -2.62 5.34 18.29
CA PHE A 18 -2.58 5.95 19.63
C PHE A 18 -1.58 5.26 20.57
N VAL A 19 -1.65 3.93 20.72
CA VAL A 19 -0.75 3.23 21.65
C VAL A 19 0.71 3.23 21.18
N ASN A 20 0.97 3.21 19.87
CA ASN A 20 2.32 3.28 19.32
C ASN A 20 2.91 4.69 19.43
N ASP A 21 2.10 5.74 19.29
CA ASP A 21 2.52 7.10 19.59
C ASP A 21 2.94 7.24 21.05
N LEU A 22 2.14 6.69 21.98
CA LEU A 22 2.50 6.67 23.40
C LEU A 22 3.78 5.88 23.69
N ARG A 23 3.97 4.74 23.02
CA ARG A 23 5.09 3.82 23.32
C ARG A 23 6.40 4.24 22.64
N TYR A 24 6.33 4.73 21.41
CA TYR A 24 7.49 4.95 20.54
C TYR A 24 7.62 6.40 20.05
N GLY A 25 6.65 7.28 20.33
CA GLY A 25 6.63 8.67 19.84
C GLY A 25 6.36 8.80 18.34
N VAL A 26 5.92 7.72 17.70
CA VAL A 26 5.56 7.68 16.29
C VAL A 26 4.28 6.87 16.13
N PRO A 27 3.18 7.46 15.65
CA PRO A 27 1.94 6.75 15.41
C PRO A 27 2.16 5.79 14.22
N ARG A 28 1.92 4.49 14.44
CA ARG A 28 1.93 3.46 13.39
C ARG A 28 0.77 2.50 13.55
N SER A 29 0.28 1.95 12.44
CA SER A 29 -0.68 0.86 12.44
C SER A 29 -0.30 -0.22 11.42
N GLN A 30 -0.05 -1.43 11.90
CA GLN A 30 0.24 -2.59 11.07
C GLN A 30 -0.92 -2.88 10.11
N GLN A 31 -2.16 -2.73 10.57
CA GLN A 31 -3.34 -2.97 9.74
C GLN A 31 -3.37 -2.03 8.51
N VAL A 32 -3.01 -0.75 8.70
CA VAL A 32 -2.95 0.22 7.60
C VAL A 32 -1.74 -0.04 6.71
N GLU A 33 -0.60 -0.38 7.30
CA GLU A 33 0.63 -0.70 6.57
C GLU A 33 0.45 -1.91 5.65
N GLU A 34 -0.22 -2.96 6.13
CA GLU A 34 -0.53 -4.15 5.33
C GLU A 34 -1.42 -3.84 4.13
N VAL A 35 -2.48 -3.05 4.33
CA VAL A 35 -3.38 -2.63 3.25
C VAL A 35 -2.63 -1.78 2.21
N LEU A 36 -1.77 -0.86 2.66
CA LEU A 36 -0.95 -0.05 1.76
C LEU A 36 -0.01 -0.91 0.92
N VAL A 37 0.69 -1.87 1.55
CA VAL A 37 1.61 -2.78 0.87
C VAL A 37 0.87 -3.66 -0.14
N GLN A 38 -0.28 -4.22 0.23
CA GLN A 38 -1.09 -5.04 -0.67
C GLN A 38 -1.64 -4.23 -1.83
N GLY A 39 -2.12 -3.00 -1.59
CA GLY A 39 -2.59 -2.09 -2.62
C GLY A 39 -1.49 -1.71 -3.62
N ALA A 40 -0.29 -1.39 -3.12
CA ALA A 40 0.86 -1.07 -3.97
C ALA A 40 1.27 -2.26 -4.87
N LYS A 41 1.28 -3.49 -4.31
CA LYS A 41 1.54 -4.71 -5.08
C LYS A 41 0.52 -4.91 -6.20
N ALA A 42 -0.77 -4.75 -5.90
CA ALA A 42 -1.83 -4.88 -6.89
C ALA A 42 -1.70 -3.86 -8.03
N ALA A 43 -1.43 -2.58 -7.70
CA ALA A 43 -1.20 -1.53 -8.68
C ALA A 43 0.02 -1.83 -9.58
N GLY A 44 1.13 -2.27 -8.98
CA GLY A 44 2.34 -2.65 -9.72
C GLY A 44 2.12 -3.82 -10.69
N ALA A 45 1.33 -4.82 -10.29
CA ALA A 45 0.97 -5.95 -11.15
C ALA A 45 0.13 -5.49 -12.36
N MET A 46 -0.85 -4.61 -12.14
CA MET A 46 -1.67 -4.06 -13.23
C MET A 46 -0.83 -3.25 -14.22
N LEU A 47 0.06 -2.39 -13.73
CA LEU A 47 0.97 -1.63 -14.59
C LEU A 47 1.89 -2.56 -15.39
N SER A 48 2.42 -3.60 -14.76
CA SER A 48 3.27 -4.60 -15.43
C SER A 48 2.53 -5.32 -16.55
N ALA A 49 1.27 -5.71 -16.31
CA ALA A 49 0.43 -6.34 -17.32
C ALA A 49 0.14 -5.41 -18.51
N VAL A 50 -0.10 -4.13 -18.26
CA VAL A 50 -0.29 -3.11 -19.32
C VAL A 50 0.98 -2.94 -20.14
N VAL A 51 2.15 -2.82 -19.50
CA VAL A 51 3.44 -2.72 -20.20
C VAL A 51 3.70 -3.95 -21.06
N GLU A 52 3.41 -5.15 -20.55
CA GLU A 52 3.57 -6.39 -21.31
C GLU A 52 2.67 -6.44 -22.54
N SER A 53 1.41 -5.98 -22.41
CA SER A 53 0.45 -5.93 -23.51
C SER A 53 0.89 -5.00 -24.66
N ILE A 54 1.60 -3.91 -24.34
CA ILE A 54 2.07 -2.93 -25.33
C ILE A 54 3.43 -3.33 -25.93
N ARG A 55 4.11 -4.33 -25.34
CA ARG A 55 5.43 -4.76 -25.80
C ARG A 55 5.33 -5.28 -27.25
N PRO A 56 6.08 -4.70 -28.21
CA PRO A 56 6.00 -5.13 -29.61
C PRO A 56 6.50 -6.58 -29.75
N LYS A 57 5.75 -7.40 -30.48
CA LYS A 57 6.14 -8.78 -30.80
C LYS A 57 7.38 -8.71 -31.71
N ALA A 58 8.49 -9.33 -31.31
CA ALA A 58 9.66 -9.44 -32.16
C ALA A 58 9.26 -10.16 -33.45
N VAL A 59 9.40 -9.48 -34.60
CA VAL A 59 9.36 -10.12 -35.91
C VAL A 59 10.57 -11.05 -35.96
N THR A 60 10.33 -12.36 -35.86
CA THR A 60 11.31 -13.37 -36.27
C THR A 60 11.58 -13.13 -37.75
N ALA A 61 12.67 -12.45 -38.05
CA ALA A 61 13.23 -12.42 -39.39
C ALA A 61 13.44 -13.87 -39.81
N GLY A 62 12.79 -14.27 -40.90
CA GLY A 62 13.04 -15.55 -41.54
C GLY A 62 14.53 -15.66 -41.84
N SER A 63 15.14 -16.75 -41.39
CA SER A 63 16.31 -17.30 -42.06
C SER A 63 15.75 -18.14 -43.20
N ASP A 64 16.16 -17.79 -44.41
CA ASP A 64 16.18 -18.67 -45.58
C ASP A 64 16.87 -20.02 -45.27
#